data_AF-A0A6G2G241-F1
#
_entry.id   AF-A0A6G2G241-F1
#
_cell.length_a   1.000
_cell.length_b   1.000
_cell.length_c   1.000
_cell.angle_alpha   90.00
_cell.angle_beta   90.00
_cell.angle_gamma   90.00
#
_symmetry.space_group_name_H-M   'P 1'
#
loop_
_entity.id
_entity.type
_entity.pdbx_description
1 polymer ?
#
loop_
_entity_poly.entity_id
_entity_poly.type
_entity_poly.pdbx_seq_one_letter_code
_entity_poly.pdbx_strand_id
1 'polypeptide(L)'
;MKVRIGADATDDEASAIANALARHLDAAVEVYAGDGDDPAATADAPTTEYPLDDELGPTDREAKLREEIRDILEGGPAKYRDRLGEQGKLFVRDRLDLWFGSTGASADEGSDENGITFEDGKFAHFDGWHPDSPEVERPDENNRLPADGLVTGAATFEGRDLHFMANDFTVKAGSMARHGVEKFLRMQQRALKNGKPVLYLMDSSGGRIDQQTGFFANREGIGKYYYNHSMLSGRVPQICVLYGPCIAGAAYTPVFADFTVMVEGMSAMAIASPRMVEMVTGEEISMQDLGGARMHAEESGSADLVARDEAHARELVAQLLSYLPDKAGEKPPQSETVPPKYSPDGIDELIPEAPNRPYDVHDLLDRVVDAESVFELKPDYGTEIVTAFARIDGRPVGVVANQPAQR
;
A
#
# COMPACT_ATOMS: atom_id res chain seq x y z
N MET A 1 -26.45 -31.20 -35.23
CA MET A 1 -27.63 -30.54 -35.83
C MET A 1 -28.08 -31.34 -37.04
N LYS A 2 -29.38 -31.57 -37.24
CA LYS A 2 -29.90 -32.34 -38.38
C LYS A 2 -30.57 -31.41 -39.39
N VAL A 3 -30.24 -31.53 -40.67
CA VAL A 3 -30.76 -30.68 -41.76
C VAL A 3 -31.25 -31.54 -42.90
N ARG A 4 -32.45 -31.25 -43.42
CA ARG A 4 -33.03 -31.96 -44.57
C ARG A 4 -32.89 -31.14 -45.84
N ILE A 5 -32.45 -31.80 -46.92
CA ILE A 5 -32.32 -31.22 -48.26
C ILE A 5 -33.20 -31.99 -49.26
N GLY A 6 -33.35 -31.48 -50.48
CA GLY A 6 -34.17 -32.12 -51.51
C GLY A 6 -33.72 -33.55 -51.83
N ALA A 7 -34.66 -34.43 -52.18
CA ALA A 7 -34.38 -35.84 -52.45
C ALA A 7 -33.48 -36.07 -53.68
N ASP A 8 -33.42 -35.11 -54.59
CA ASP A 8 -32.61 -35.16 -55.82
C ASP A 8 -31.17 -34.64 -55.61
N ALA A 9 -30.82 -34.23 -54.39
CA ALA A 9 -29.48 -33.72 -54.10
C ALA A 9 -28.44 -34.83 -54.21
N THR A 10 -27.32 -34.50 -54.84
CA THR A 10 -26.18 -35.40 -54.97
C THR A 10 -25.39 -35.53 -53.67
N ASP A 11 -24.62 -36.62 -53.52
CA ASP A 11 -23.77 -36.84 -52.35
C ASP A 11 -22.73 -35.72 -52.15
N ASP A 12 -22.23 -35.16 -53.25
CA ASP A 12 -21.30 -34.03 -53.24
C ASP A 12 -21.97 -32.75 -52.71
N GLU A 13 -23.22 -32.47 -53.12
CA GLU A 13 -23.99 -31.34 -52.62
C GLU A 13 -24.33 -31.52 -51.13
N ALA A 14 -24.74 -32.72 -50.71
CA ALA A 14 -25.00 -33.03 -49.30
C ALA A 14 -23.75 -32.84 -48.44
N SER A 15 -22.59 -33.31 -48.92
CA SER A 15 -21.29 -33.16 -48.25
C SER A 15 -20.84 -31.70 -48.19
N ALA A 16 -21.03 -30.93 -49.26
CA ALA A 16 -20.70 -29.51 -49.28
C ALA A 16 -21.57 -28.71 -48.28
N ILE A 17 -22.86 -29.02 -48.21
CA ILE A 17 -23.79 -28.40 -47.25
C ILE A 17 -23.41 -28.77 -45.81
N ALA A 18 -23.12 -30.05 -45.54
CA ALA A 18 -22.70 -30.50 -44.21
C ALA A 18 -21.45 -29.74 -43.74
N ASN A 19 -20.41 -29.67 -44.58
CA ASN A 19 -19.16 -28.97 -44.25
C ASN A 19 -19.35 -27.45 -44.10
N ALA A 20 -20.13 -26.81 -44.98
CA ALA A 20 -20.38 -25.37 -44.90
C ALA A 20 -21.14 -25.00 -43.63
N LEU A 21 -22.17 -25.76 -43.28
CA LEU A 21 -22.96 -25.53 -42.07
C LEU A 21 -22.17 -25.87 -40.80
N ALA A 22 -21.40 -26.96 -40.79
CA ALA A 22 -20.58 -27.31 -39.64
C ALA A 22 -19.51 -26.24 -39.32
N ARG A 23 -18.91 -25.65 -40.37
CA ARG A 23 -17.99 -24.50 -40.22
C ARG A 23 -18.69 -23.22 -39.80
N HIS A 24 -19.86 -22.92 -40.36
CA HIS A 24 -20.56 -21.68 -40.07
C HIS A 24 -21.18 -21.66 -38.67
N LEU A 25 -21.65 -22.81 -38.20
CA LEU A 25 -22.39 -22.95 -36.95
C LEU A 25 -21.53 -23.50 -35.79
N ASP A 26 -20.28 -23.85 -36.06
CA ASP A 26 -19.34 -24.44 -35.09
C ASP A 26 -19.94 -25.64 -34.32
N ALA A 27 -20.62 -26.52 -35.05
CA ALA A 27 -21.30 -27.68 -34.49
C ALA A 27 -21.31 -28.85 -35.48
N ALA A 28 -21.37 -30.08 -34.98
CA ALA A 28 -21.54 -31.24 -35.85
C ALA A 28 -22.89 -31.17 -36.60
N VAL A 29 -22.88 -31.42 -37.91
CA VAL A 29 -24.04 -31.37 -38.80
C VAL A 29 -24.23 -32.70 -39.52
N GLU A 30 -25.46 -33.22 -39.48
CA GLU A 30 -25.91 -34.37 -40.25
C GLU A 30 -26.94 -33.88 -41.29
N VAL A 31 -26.71 -34.20 -42.55
CA VAL A 31 -27.56 -33.83 -43.68
C VAL A 31 -28.30 -35.06 -44.20
N TYR A 32 -29.62 -34.95 -44.35
CA TYR A 32 -30.49 -36.03 -44.81
C TYR A 32 -31.14 -35.63 -46.15
N ALA A 33 -31.13 -36.54 -47.14
CA ALA A 33 -31.76 -36.31 -48.44
C ALA A 33 -33.22 -36.81 -48.41
N GLY A 34 -34.17 -35.91 -48.69
CA GLY A 34 -35.60 -36.24 -48.68
C GLY A 34 -36.09 -36.71 -47.31
N ASP A 35 -36.81 -37.83 -47.29
CA ASP A 35 -37.39 -38.44 -46.08
C ASP A 35 -36.62 -39.66 -45.56
N GLY A 36 -35.40 -39.88 -46.02
CA GLY A 36 -34.55 -40.98 -45.53
C GLY A 36 -34.25 -40.89 -44.04
N ASP A 37 -34.13 -42.05 -43.40
CA ASP A 37 -33.80 -42.17 -41.97
C ASP A 37 -32.28 -42.17 -41.70
N ASP A 38 -31.47 -42.39 -42.74
CA ASP A 38 -30.00 -42.35 -42.67
C ASP A 38 -29.47 -41.02 -43.24
N PRO A 39 -28.42 -40.43 -42.62
CA PRO A 39 -27.81 -39.21 -43.13
C PRO A 39 -27.06 -39.48 -44.44
N ALA A 40 -27.29 -38.62 -45.43
CA ALA A 40 -26.56 -38.61 -46.69
C ALA A 40 -25.13 -38.08 -46.53
N ALA A 41 -24.88 -37.18 -45.57
CA ALA A 41 -23.55 -36.72 -45.22
C ALA A 41 -23.48 -36.23 -43.77
N THR A 42 -22.30 -36.32 -43.16
CA THR A 42 -22.03 -35.80 -41.81
C THR A 42 -20.72 -35.02 -41.81
N ALA A 43 -20.68 -33.90 -41.09
CA ALA A 43 -19.46 -33.12 -40.88
C ALA A 43 -19.39 -32.63 -39.44
N ASP A 44 -18.23 -32.77 -38.79
CA ASP A 44 -17.99 -32.24 -37.46
C ASP A 44 -17.63 -30.75 -37.51
N ALA A 45 -17.80 -30.08 -36.36
CA ALA A 45 -17.30 -28.72 -36.20
C ALA A 45 -15.79 -28.69 -36.47
N PRO A 46 -15.27 -27.71 -37.21
CA PRO A 46 -13.84 -27.58 -37.42
C PRO A 46 -13.14 -27.38 -36.06
N THR A 47 -12.28 -28.30 -35.67
CA THR A 47 -11.38 -28.08 -34.55
C THR A 47 -10.39 -26.98 -34.95
N THR A 48 -10.49 -25.82 -34.31
CA THR A 48 -9.49 -24.77 -34.47
C THR A 48 -8.24 -25.22 -33.73
N GLU A 49 -7.29 -25.84 -34.43
CA GLU A 49 -5.94 -25.99 -33.90
C GLU A 49 -5.30 -24.60 -33.88
N TYR A 50 -5.24 -23.99 -32.69
CA TYR A 50 -4.38 -22.86 -32.44
C TYR A 50 -2.94 -23.38 -32.41
N PRO A 51 -2.04 -22.97 -33.33
CA PRO A 51 -0.64 -23.33 -33.25
C PRO A 51 0.01 -22.40 -32.22
N LEU A 52 -0.41 -22.49 -30.96
CA LEU A 52 0.36 -21.96 -29.85
C LEU A 52 1.21 -23.13 -29.38
N ASP A 53 2.46 -23.11 -29.81
CA ASP A 53 3.49 -23.94 -29.21
C ASP A 53 3.75 -23.37 -27.81
N ASP A 54 3.30 -24.08 -26.77
CA ASP A 54 3.49 -23.69 -25.36
C ASP A 54 4.97 -23.68 -24.95
N GLU A 55 5.90 -24.10 -25.85
CA GLU A 55 7.36 -24.03 -25.65
C GLU A 55 8.00 -22.73 -26.17
N LEU A 56 7.22 -21.76 -26.67
CA LEU A 56 7.77 -20.47 -27.10
C LEU A 56 8.21 -19.63 -25.88
N GLY A 57 9.52 -19.62 -25.63
CA GLY A 57 10.14 -18.75 -24.62
C GLY A 57 9.96 -17.24 -24.91
N PRO A 58 10.40 -16.36 -23.99
CA PRO A 58 10.19 -14.92 -24.11
C PRO A 58 10.84 -14.37 -25.39
N THR A 59 10.13 -13.47 -26.06
CA THR A 59 10.68 -12.76 -27.23
C THR A 59 11.88 -11.88 -26.83
N ASP A 60 12.74 -11.50 -27.78
CA ASP A 60 13.85 -10.55 -27.50
C ASP A 60 13.36 -9.24 -26.85
N ARG A 61 12.19 -8.76 -27.28
CA ARG A 61 11.55 -7.57 -26.71
C ARG A 61 11.15 -7.79 -25.26
N GLU A 62 10.62 -8.96 -24.94
CA GLU A 62 10.24 -9.31 -23.59
C GLU A 62 11.46 -9.53 -22.70
N ALA A 63 12.51 -10.18 -23.19
CA ALA A 63 13.78 -10.32 -22.49
C ALA A 63 14.37 -8.95 -22.13
N LYS A 64 14.37 -8.00 -23.08
CA LYS A 64 14.79 -6.61 -22.86
C LYS A 64 13.91 -5.90 -21.82
N LEU A 65 12.59 -6.01 -21.93
CA LEU A 65 11.67 -5.42 -20.96
C LEU A 65 11.90 -5.96 -19.55
N ARG A 66 12.13 -7.27 -19.41
CA ARG A 66 12.47 -7.90 -18.12
C ARG A 66 13.80 -7.39 -17.57
N GLU A 67 14.78 -7.08 -18.42
CA GLU A 67 16.05 -6.47 -18.02
C GLU A 67 15.88 -5.03 -17.54
N GLU A 68 15.14 -4.20 -18.28
CA GLU A 68 14.80 -2.82 -17.88
C GLU A 68 14.03 -2.80 -16.54
N ILE A 69 13.11 -3.75 -16.33
CA ILE A 69 12.41 -3.90 -15.05
C ILE A 69 13.40 -4.23 -13.92
N ARG A 70 14.32 -5.18 -14.13
CA ARG A 70 15.34 -5.49 -13.11
C ARG A 70 16.19 -4.27 -12.78
N ASP A 71 16.59 -3.49 -13.78
CA ASP A 71 17.39 -2.27 -13.58
C ASP A 71 16.61 -1.20 -12.79
N ILE A 72 15.30 -1.04 -13.05
CA ILE A 72 14.42 -0.17 -12.27
C ILE A 72 14.33 -0.63 -10.81
N LEU A 73 14.23 -1.94 -10.57
CA LEU A 73 14.08 -2.51 -9.23
C LEU A 73 15.33 -2.34 -8.36
N GLU A 74 16.52 -2.14 -8.96
CA GLU A 74 17.73 -1.82 -8.19
C GLU A 74 17.66 -0.48 -7.45
N GLY A 75 16.81 0.45 -7.89
CA GLY A 75 16.71 1.79 -7.32
C GLY A 75 17.83 2.73 -7.75
N GLY A 76 18.12 3.70 -6.88
CA GLY A 76 19.01 4.82 -7.17
C GLY A 76 20.49 4.46 -7.35
N PRO A 77 21.36 5.45 -7.56
CA PRO A 77 22.80 5.25 -7.76
C PRO A 77 23.46 4.43 -6.64
N ALA A 78 24.44 3.59 -6.99
CA ALA A 78 25.12 2.67 -6.06
C ALA A 78 25.58 3.33 -4.75
N LYS A 79 26.20 4.53 -4.83
CA LYS A 79 26.63 5.30 -3.64
C LYS A 79 25.53 5.58 -2.62
N TYR A 80 24.27 5.71 -3.06
CA TYR A 80 23.14 5.95 -2.17
C TYR A 80 22.58 4.64 -1.63
N ARG A 81 22.70 3.55 -2.38
CA ARG A 81 22.36 2.20 -1.92
C ARG A 81 23.29 1.75 -0.81
N ASP A 82 24.60 1.91 -1.01
CA ASP A 82 25.62 1.57 -0.01
C ASP A 82 25.40 2.37 1.28
N ARG A 83 25.17 3.69 1.14
CA ARG A 83 24.87 4.57 2.28
C ARG A 83 23.60 4.16 3.03
N LEU A 84 22.56 3.73 2.32
CA LEU A 84 21.32 3.30 2.97
C LEU A 84 21.57 2.03 3.81
N GLY A 85 22.34 1.08 3.27
CA GLY A 85 22.77 -0.11 4.00
C GLY A 85 23.58 0.21 5.26
N GLU A 86 24.49 1.19 5.20
CA GLU A 86 25.25 1.66 6.37
C GLU A 86 24.35 2.29 7.47
N GLN A 87 23.18 2.80 7.12
CA GLN A 87 22.22 3.38 8.05
C GLN A 87 21.31 2.33 8.72
N GLY A 88 21.42 1.05 8.33
CA GLY A 88 20.59 -0.02 8.87
C GLY A 88 19.12 0.05 8.47
N LYS A 89 18.80 0.76 7.38
CA LYS A 89 17.44 0.87 6.83
C LYS A 89 17.22 -0.14 5.72
N LEU A 90 16.01 -0.69 5.64
CA LEU A 90 15.60 -1.49 4.50
C LEU A 90 15.55 -0.65 3.21
N PHE A 91 15.91 -1.30 2.11
CA PHE A 91 15.60 -0.77 0.78
C PHE A 91 14.08 -0.75 0.58
N VAL A 92 13.57 0.11 -0.30
CA VAL A 92 12.12 0.26 -0.50
C VAL A 92 11.45 -1.05 -0.92
N ARG A 93 12.13 -1.90 -1.71
CA ARG A 93 11.59 -3.19 -2.17
C ARG A 93 11.57 -4.21 -1.03
N ASP A 94 12.66 -4.35 -0.30
CA ASP A 94 12.71 -5.19 0.92
C ASP A 94 11.67 -4.76 1.96
N ARG A 95 11.44 -3.44 2.08
CA ARG A 95 10.38 -2.89 2.93
C ARG A 95 9.01 -3.32 2.43
N LEU A 96 8.73 -3.21 1.13
CA LEU A 96 7.46 -3.68 0.58
C LEU A 96 7.27 -5.20 0.78
N ASP A 97 8.35 -5.98 0.77
CA ASP A 97 8.30 -7.42 1.06
C ASP A 97 8.03 -7.68 2.55
N LEU A 98 8.60 -6.90 3.46
CA LEU A 98 8.23 -6.93 4.88
C LEU A 98 6.73 -6.66 5.08
N TRP A 99 6.19 -5.67 4.36
CA TRP A 99 4.78 -5.30 4.48
C TRP A 99 3.84 -6.32 3.82
N PHE A 100 4.12 -6.71 2.58
CA PHE A 100 3.17 -7.42 1.72
C PHE A 100 3.64 -8.81 1.29
N GLY A 101 4.88 -9.20 1.54
CA GLY A 101 5.44 -10.50 1.16
C GLY A 101 4.58 -11.67 1.66
N SER A 102 4.40 -12.70 0.83
CA SER A 102 3.53 -13.81 1.15
C SER A 102 4.13 -14.71 2.24
N THR A 103 3.43 -14.88 3.35
CA THR A 103 3.59 -16.06 4.21
C THR A 103 2.76 -17.20 3.60
N GLY A 104 3.20 -17.74 2.46
CA GLY A 104 2.82 -19.08 2.01
C GLY A 104 1.65 -19.24 1.03
N ALA A 105 1.67 -18.58 -0.13
CA ALA A 105 0.91 -19.03 -1.30
C ALA A 105 1.80 -19.03 -2.54
N SER A 106 1.76 -20.14 -3.28
CA SER A 106 2.63 -20.45 -4.42
C SER A 106 2.66 -19.31 -5.44
N ALA A 107 3.89 -18.86 -5.74
CA ALA A 107 4.22 -18.08 -6.90
C ALA A 107 3.75 -18.79 -8.18
N ASP A 108 2.78 -18.21 -8.86
CA ASP A 108 2.52 -18.50 -10.27
C ASP A 108 3.09 -17.33 -11.08
N GLU A 109 3.82 -17.65 -12.14
CA GLU A 109 4.56 -16.71 -12.98
C GLU A 109 3.58 -15.70 -13.64
N GLY A 110 3.32 -14.57 -12.99
CA GLY A 110 2.45 -13.52 -13.49
C GLY A 110 1.79 -12.64 -12.43
N SER A 111 1.70 -13.10 -11.18
CA SER A 111 1.45 -12.25 -10.01
C SER A 111 2.78 -11.94 -9.34
N ASP A 112 3.08 -10.67 -9.05
CA ASP A 112 4.20 -10.32 -8.17
C ASP A 112 4.04 -11.18 -6.89
N GLU A 113 5.06 -11.97 -6.52
CA GLU A 113 5.02 -13.03 -5.47
C GLU A 113 4.72 -12.52 -4.05
N ASN A 114 4.55 -11.21 -3.93
CA ASN A 114 4.29 -10.45 -2.73
C ASN A 114 2.89 -9.87 -2.90
N GLY A 115 2.07 -9.81 -1.85
CA GLY A 115 0.67 -9.37 -1.84
C GLY A 115 0.36 -7.99 -2.47
N ILE A 116 1.33 -7.32 -3.09
CA ILE A 116 1.15 -6.26 -4.07
C ILE A 116 0.30 -6.77 -5.25
N THR A 117 -0.89 -6.21 -5.40
CA THR A 117 -1.79 -6.49 -6.52
C THR A 117 -1.31 -5.83 -7.81
N PHE A 118 -0.78 -4.61 -7.71
CA PHE A 118 -0.13 -3.92 -8.83
C PHE A 118 0.74 -2.76 -8.35
N GLU A 119 1.79 -2.46 -9.11
CA GLU A 119 2.56 -1.21 -9.02
C GLU A 119 2.20 -0.26 -10.17
N ASP A 120 1.77 0.95 -9.85
CA ASP A 120 1.54 2.00 -10.85
C ASP A 120 2.82 2.75 -11.18
N GLY A 121 3.01 3.10 -12.46
CA GLY A 121 4.10 3.95 -12.91
C GLY A 121 5.50 3.39 -12.63
N LYS A 122 5.72 2.08 -12.81
CA LYS A 122 7.04 1.42 -12.62
C LYS A 122 8.14 2.09 -13.46
N PHE A 123 7.82 2.42 -14.72
CA PHE A 123 8.69 3.15 -15.67
C PHE A 123 8.62 4.68 -15.52
N ALA A 124 8.09 5.21 -14.42
CA ALA A 124 8.03 6.67 -14.25
C ALA A 124 9.44 7.27 -14.29
N HIS A 125 9.59 8.30 -15.11
CA HIS A 125 10.83 8.99 -15.39
C HIS A 125 11.94 8.14 -16.07
N PHE A 126 11.62 6.93 -16.56
CA PHE A 126 12.58 6.06 -17.26
C PHE A 126 13.32 6.78 -18.41
N ASP A 127 12.56 7.52 -19.22
CA ASP A 127 13.11 8.23 -20.37
C ASP A 127 14.14 9.31 -19.98
N GLY A 128 14.12 9.78 -18.74
CA GLY A 128 15.02 10.82 -18.24
C GLY A 128 16.38 10.33 -17.75
N TRP A 129 16.61 9.01 -17.63
CA TRP A 129 17.87 8.48 -17.06
C TRP A 129 18.39 7.18 -17.66
N HIS A 130 17.53 6.31 -18.22
CA HIS A 130 17.95 4.97 -18.63
C HIS A 130 18.68 4.98 -19.98
N PRO A 131 19.77 4.20 -20.17
CA PRO A 131 20.55 4.17 -21.42
C PRO A 131 19.77 3.70 -22.66
N ASP A 132 18.69 2.94 -22.47
CA ASP A 132 17.80 2.53 -23.57
C ASP A 132 16.81 3.62 -24.02
N SER A 133 16.74 4.74 -23.30
CA SER A 133 15.89 5.87 -23.68
C SER A 133 16.51 6.65 -24.84
N PRO A 134 15.72 7.02 -25.86
CA PRO A 134 16.19 7.91 -26.93
C PRO A 134 16.43 9.36 -26.43
N GLU A 135 15.93 9.74 -25.26
CA GLU A 135 16.14 11.07 -24.67
C GLU A 135 17.47 11.18 -23.91
N VAL A 136 18.17 10.05 -23.69
CA VAL A 136 19.44 10.00 -22.97
C VAL A 136 20.60 9.90 -23.97
N GLU A 137 21.19 11.05 -24.32
CA GLU A 137 22.36 11.08 -25.20
C GLU A 137 23.62 10.50 -24.55
N ARG A 138 23.77 10.72 -23.23
CA ARG A 138 24.91 10.24 -22.43
C ARG A 138 24.42 9.74 -21.08
N PRO A 139 24.44 8.42 -20.83
CA PRO A 139 24.07 7.86 -19.54
C PRO A 139 24.99 8.39 -18.41
N ASP A 140 24.37 8.74 -17.28
CA ASP A 140 25.07 9.06 -16.03
C ASP A 140 24.46 8.24 -14.91
N GLU A 141 25.23 7.29 -14.38
CA GLU A 141 24.83 6.42 -13.27
C GLU A 141 24.46 7.22 -12.01
N ASN A 142 24.93 8.46 -11.86
CA ASN A 142 24.58 9.34 -10.74
C ASN A 142 23.21 10.02 -10.89
N ASN A 143 22.62 9.97 -12.09
CA ASN A 143 21.32 10.56 -12.39
C ASN A 143 20.21 9.51 -12.57
N ARG A 144 20.45 8.26 -12.12
CA ARG A 144 19.42 7.22 -12.08
C ARG A 144 18.24 7.68 -11.21
N LEU A 145 17.05 7.67 -11.80
CA LEU A 145 15.79 8.09 -11.17
C LEU A 145 14.65 7.06 -11.39
N PRO A 146 14.86 5.76 -11.09
CA PRO A 146 13.81 4.76 -11.27
C PRO A 146 12.53 5.10 -10.51
N ALA A 147 11.39 4.82 -11.15
CA ALA A 147 10.05 5.07 -10.60
C ALA A 147 9.82 6.51 -10.07
N ASP A 148 10.68 7.46 -10.47
CA ASP A 148 10.80 8.81 -9.91
C ASP A 148 10.99 8.88 -8.37
N GLY A 149 11.56 7.83 -7.78
CA GLY A 149 11.83 7.74 -6.34
C GLY A 149 10.61 7.49 -5.46
N LEU A 150 9.48 7.08 -6.06
CA LEU A 150 8.24 6.78 -5.35
C LEU A 150 7.59 5.53 -5.94
N VAL A 151 7.41 4.49 -5.13
CA VAL A 151 6.60 3.32 -5.48
C VAL A 151 5.16 3.57 -5.02
N THR A 152 4.18 3.27 -5.85
CA THR A 152 2.75 3.42 -5.52
C THR A 152 1.96 2.27 -6.10
N GLY A 153 0.92 1.82 -5.41
CA GLY A 153 0.15 0.68 -5.89
C GLY A 153 -1.02 0.33 -5.00
N ALA A 154 -1.54 -0.88 -5.21
CA ALA A 154 -2.44 -1.54 -4.28
C ALA A 154 -1.83 -2.87 -3.84
N ALA A 155 -2.15 -3.27 -2.61
CA ALA A 155 -1.69 -4.52 -2.02
C ALA A 155 -2.74 -5.07 -1.06
N THR A 156 -2.62 -6.36 -0.76
CA THR A 156 -3.31 -7.02 0.34
C THR A 156 -2.36 -7.05 1.54
N PHE A 157 -2.84 -6.56 2.69
CA PHE A 157 -2.14 -6.56 3.97
C PHE A 157 -3.07 -7.11 5.04
N GLU A 158 -2.66 -8.15 5.76
CA GLU A 158 -3.49 -8.83 6.77
C GLU A 158 -4.89 -9.20 6.23
N GLY A 159 -4.94 -9.69 4.99
CA GLY A 159 -6.18 -10.07 4.30
C GLY A 159 -7.05 -8.90 3.82
N ARG A 160 -6.55 -7.65 3.86
CA ARG A 160 -7.28 -6.44 3.47
C ARG A 160 -6.61 -5.72 2.31
N ASP A 161 -7.41 -5.34 1.33
CA ASP A 161 -6.93 -4.50 0.22
C ASP A 161 -6.74 -3.06 0.67
N LEU A 162 -5.59 -2.49 0.37
CA LEU A 162 -5.26 -1.08 0.59
C LEU A 162 -4.50 -0.50 -0.58
N HIS A 163 -4.44 0.83 -0.64
CA HIS A 163 -3.49 1.54 -1.51
C HIS A 163 -2.27 1.93 -0.71
N PHE A 164 -1.10 1.94 -1.34
CA PHE A 164 0.14 2.32 -0.68
C PHE A 164 0.97 3.29 -1.51
N MET A 165 1.83 4.03 -0.81
CA MET A 165 3.03 4.62 -1.39
C MET A 165 4.25 4.33 -0.52
N ALA A 166 5.40 4.20 -1.14
CA ALA A 166 6.68 4.01 -0.46
C ALA A 166 7.77 4.81 -1.16
N ASN A 167 8.46 5.68 -0.43
CA ASN A 167 9.59 6.42 -1.00
C ASN A 167 10.81 5.51 -1.17
N ASP A 168 11.54 5.70 -2.26
CA ASP A 168 12.87 5.14 -2.43
C ASP A 168 13.92 6.17 -2.03
N PHE A 169 14.48 6.04 -0.82
CA PHE A 169 15.47 6.97 -0.32
C PHE A 169 16.79 6.94 -1.12
N THR A 170 17.06 5.86 -1.84
CA THR A 170 18.25 5.77 -2.70
C THR A 170 18.15 6.68 -3.93
N VAL A 171 16.91 7.02 -4.34
CA VAL A 171 16.63 7.91 -5.47
C VAL A 171 16.46 9.34 -4.96
N LYS A 172 17.55 10.13 -5.04
CA LYS A 172 17.58 11.54 -4.59
C LYS A 172 16.95 11.74 -3.20
N ALA A 173 17.28 10.89 -2.22
CA ALA A 173 16.77 10.96 -0.85
C ALA A 173 15.23 10.91 -0.76
N GLY A 174 14.59 10.13 -1.65
CA GLY A 174 13.13 9.97 -1.70
C GLY A 174 12.40 11.26 -2.08
N SER A 175 13.10 12.24 -2.64
CA SER A 175 12.51 13.53 -2.99
C SER A 175 11.51 13.40 -4.15
N MET A 176 10.37 14.08 -4.00
CA MET A 176 9.27 14.02 -4.96
C MET A 176 9.40 15.11 -6.03
N ALA A 177 9.22 14.72 -7.28
CA ALA A 177 9.11 15.61 -8.43
C ALA A 177 7.81 15.36 -9.21
N ARG A 178 7.76 15.80 -10.46
CA ARG A 178 6.55 15.76 -11.30
C ARG A 178 5.90 14.39 -11.38
N HIS A 179 6.66 13.32 -11.66
CA HIS A 179 6.06 12.01 -11.87
C HIS A 179 5.71 11.33 -10.54
N GLY A 180 6.50 11.52 -9.49
CA GLY A 180 6.18 11.08 -8.14
C GLY A 180 4.88 11.71 -7.63
N VAL A 181 4.71 13.03 -7.83
CA VAL A 181 3.46 13.73 -7.50
C VAL A 181 2.28 13.15 -8.28
N GLU A 182 2.44 12.93 -9.59
CA GLU A 182 1.39 12.34 -10.42
C GLU A 182 0.99 10.92 -9.95
N LYS A 183 1.97 10.07 -9.64
CA LYS A 183 1.75 8.72 -9.10
C LYS A 183 0.99 8.76 -7.78
N PHE A 184 1.42 9.63 -6.85
CA PHE A 184 0.75 9.80 -5.57
C PHE A 184 -0.71 10.27 -5.77
N LEU A 185 -0.94 11.28 -6.61
CA LEU A 185 -2.30 11.75 -6.90
C LEU A 185 -3.19 10.65 -7.47
N ARG A 186 -2.69 9.85 -8.41
CA ARG A 186 -3.44 8.70 -8.98
C ARG A 186 -3.78 7.68 -7.91
N MET A 187 -2.85 7.36 -7.02
CA MET A 187 -3.08 6.45 -5.89
C MET A 187 -4.21 6.99 -4.98
N GLN A 188 -4.14 8.25 -4.54
CA GLN A 188 -5.19 8.85 -3.70
C GLN A 188 -6.55 8.89 -4.39
N GLN A 189 -6.58 9.17 -5.70
CA GLN A 189 -7.82 9.17 -6.49
C GLN A 189 -8.43 7.76 -6.58
N ARG A 190 -7.60 6.71 -6.69
CA ARG A 190 -8.09 5.32 -6.65
C ARG A 190 -8.66 4.99 -5.27
N ALA A 191 -7.99 5.38 -4.19
CA ALA A 191 -8.49 5.21 -2.82
C ALA A 191 -9.84 5.93 -2.59
N LEU A 192 -9.97 7.18 -3.05
CA LEU A 192 -11.23 7.93 -3.01
C LEU A 192 -12.34 7.22 -3.79
N LYS A 193 -12.01 6.62 -4.94
CA LYS A 193 -12.97 5.97 -5.83
C LYS A 193 -13.48 4.64 -5.26
N ASN A 194 -12.57 3.78 -4.76
CA ASN A 194 -12.94 2.44 -4.30
C ASN A 194 -13.19 2.35 -2.78
N GLY A 195 -12.83 3.38 -2.02
CA GLY A 195 -13.05 3.44 -0.58
C GLY A 195 -12.19 2.43 0.19
N LYS A 196 -10.92 2.31 -0.18
CA LYS A 196 -9.94 1.45 0.50
C LYS A 196 -8.97 2.26 1.37
N PRO A 197 -8.48 1.71 2.49
CA PRO A 197 -7.46 2.34 3.33
C PRO A 197 -6.21 2.76 2.54
N VAL A 198 -5.46 3.73 3.09
CA VAL A 198 -4.21 4.20 2.49
C VAL A 198 -3.07 4.08 3.50
N LEU A 199 -1.97 3.46 3.05
CA LEU A 199 -0.74 3.30 3.81
C LEU A 199 0.40 4.13 3.19
N TYR A 200 0.97 5.04 3.96
CA TYR A 200 2.08 5.88 3.55
C TYR A 200 3.37 5.42 4.22
N LEU A 201 4.29 4.83 3.45
CA LEU A 201 5.63 4.43 3.92
C LEU A 201 6.63 5.53 3.56
N MET A 202 6.80 6.48 4.46
CA MET A 202 7.48 7.75 4.23
C MET A 202 8.98 7.68 4.54
N ASP A 203 9.81 8.04 3.56
CA ASP A 203 11.24 8.30 3.72
C ASP A 203 11.67 9.34 2.67
N SER A 204 11.51 10.64 2.96
CA SER A 204 11.58 11.68 1.94
C SER A 204 12.14 13.00 2.46
N SER A 205 13.17 13.51 1.77
CA SER A 205 13.69 14.86 2.02
C SER A 205 12.78 15.99 1.51
N GLY A 206 11.57 15.70 1.01
CA GLY A 206 10.61 16.69 0.52
C GLY A 206 10.59 16.85 -0.99
N GLY A 207 10.29 18.06 -1.47
CA GLY A 207 10.23 18.36 -2.90
C GLY A 207 11.63 18.38 -3.54
N ARG A 208 11.76 17.82 -4.73
CA ARG A 208 13.03 17.76 -5.47
C ARG A 208 13.42 19.14 -6.01
N ILE A 209 14.43 19.74 -5.38
CA ILE A 209 14.81 21.16 -5.51
C ILE A 209 15.36 21.51 -6.90
N ASP A 210 16.07 20.60 -7.55
CA ASP A 210 16.59 20.78 -8.92
C ASP A 210 15.49 20.70 -10.00
N GLN A 211 14.26 20.31 -9.65
CA GLN A 211 13.14 20.15 -10.58
C GLN A 211 11.91 21.00 -10.22
N GLN A 212 12.06 22.07 -9.43
CA GLN A 212 10.96 22.80 -8.77
C GLN A 212 9.84 23.37 -9.65
N THR A 213 9.96 23.37 -10.97
CA THR A 213 8.92 23.88 -11.86
C THR A 213 7.89 22.79 -12.20
N GLY A 214 6.62 23.18 -12.28
CA GLY A 214 5.56 22.34 -12.85
C GLY A 214 4.84 21.38 -11.88
N PHE A 215 5.31 21.19 -10.64
CA PHE A 215 4.65 20.30 -9.67
C PHE A 215 4.25 20.92 -8.32
N PHE A 216 4.66 22.16 -8.00
CA PHE A 216 4.23 22.82 -6.75
C PHE A 216 2.86 23.50 -6.87
N ALA A 217 2.78 24.59 -7.65
CA ALA A 217 1.60 25.45 -7.77
C ALA A 217 0.76 25.12 -9.02
N ASN A 218 0.33 23.85 -9.14
CA ASN A 218 -0.50 23.41 -10.26
C ASN A 218 -1.77 22.69 -9.75
N ARG A 219 -2.82 22.63 -10.58
CA ARG A 219 -4.09 21.94 -10.29
C ARG A 219 -3.90 20.47 -9.91
N GLU A 220 -2.93 19.82 -10.55
CA GLU A 220 -2.49 18.44 -10.26
C GLU A 220 -1.07 18.44 -9.68
N GLY A 221 -0.76 19.44 -8.86
CA GLY A 221 0.52 19.55 -8.14
C GLY A 221 0.40 19.13 -6.68
N ILE A 222 1.44 19.46 -5.92
CA ILE A 222 1.54 19.28 -4.47
C ILE A 222 0.29 19.79 -3.76
N GLY A 223 -0.23 20.99 -4.03
CA GLY A 223 -1.46 21.46 -3.37
C GLY A 223 -2.65 20.49 -3.48
N LYS A 224 -2.71 19.69 -4.56
CA LYS A 224 -3.75 18.68 -4.77
C LYS A 224 -3.56 17.44 -3.88
N TYR A 225 -2.34 17.06 -3.48
CA TYR A 225 -2.18 15.98 -2.50
C TYR A 225 -2.83 16.38 -1.16
N TYR A 226 -2.80 17.66 -0.76
CA TYR A 226 -3.22 18.06 0.59
C TYR A 226 -4.74 18.12 0.61
N TYR A 227 -5.29 18.65 -0.49
CA TYR A 227 -6.70 18.58 -0.77
C TYR A 227 -7.19 17.12 -0.74
N ASN A 228 -6.52 16.19 -1.41
CA ASN A 228 -6.95 14.80 -1.45
C ASN A 228 -6.85 14.11 -0.08
N HIS A 229 -5.84 14.40 0.73
CA HIS A 229 -5.81 13.98 2.14
C HIS A 229 -7.06 14.45 2.91
N SER A 230 -7.45 15.72 2.72
CA SER A 230 -8.67 16.26 3.33
C SER A 230 -9.94 15.57 2.81
N MET A 231 -9.95 15.14 1.54
CA MET A 231 -11.07 14.39 0.96
C MET A 231 -11.13 12.93 1.42
N LEU A 232 -9.98 12.34 1.78
CA LEU A 232 -9.86 10.98 2.33
C LEU A 232 -10.16 10.96 3.84
N SER A 233 -9.88 12.06 4.55
CA SER A 233 -10.09 12.19 5.99
C SER A 233 -11.53 11.87 6.39
N GLY A 234 -11.70 10.98 7.36
CA GLY A 234 -13.00 10.50 7.81
C GLY A 234 -13.77 9.68 6.76
N ARG A 235 -13.16 9.34 5.61
CA ARG A 235 -13.75 8.48 4.56
C ARG A 235 -13.12 7.10 4.54
N VAL A 236 -11.79 7.03 4.58
CA VAL A 236 -11.01 5.79 4.70
C VAL A 236 -9.89 6.01 5.70
N PRO A 237 -9.42 4.98 6.43
CA PRO A 237 -8.24 5.10 7.28
C PRO A 237 -7.02 5.51 6.47
N GLN A 238 -6.33 6.54 6.95
CA GLN A 238 -5.05 7.00 6.46
C GLN A 238 -3.98 6.73 7.51
N ILE A 239 -3.03 5.84 7.22
CA ILE A 239 -1.98 5.43 8.16
C ILE A 239 -0.63 5.80 7.57
N CYS A 240 0.20 6.50 8.33
CA CYS A 240 1.53 6.90 7.92
C CYS A 240 2.59 6.23 8.82
N VAL A 241 3.63 5.67 8.21
CA VAL A 241 4.79 5.13 8.90
C VAL A 241 6.03 5.86 8.40
N LEU A 242 6.77 6.47 9.31
CA LEU A 242 8.00 7.18 9.00
C LEU A 242 9.20 6.26 9.20
N TYR A 243 10.10 6.25 8.22
CA TYR A 243 11.35 5.48 8.22
C TYR A 243 12.59 6.36 8.15
N GLY A 244 12.41 7.68 8.12
CA GLY A 244 13.51 8.60 7.93
C GLY A 244 13.11 10.06 8.04
N PRO A 245 14.00 10.97 7.61
CA PRO A 245 13.69 12.38 7.55
C PRO A 245 12.48 12.62 6.64
N CYS A 246 11.54 13.42 7.14
CA CYS A 246 10.34 13.87 6.48
C CYS A 246 10.24 15.37 6.71
N ILE A 247 10.73 16.17 5.75
CA ILE A 247 10.97 17.60 5.97
C ILE A 247 10.06 18.46 5.08
N ALA A 248 9.71 19.64 5.59
CA ALA A 248 8.98 20.69 4.88
C ALA A 248 7.65 20.19 4.33
N GLY A 249 7.48 20.19 3.00
CA GLY A 249 6.22 19.79 2.36
C GLY A 249 5.82 18.33 2.64
N ALA A 250 6.80 17.43 2.75
CA ALA A 250 6.54 16.02 3.01
C ALA A 250 6.01 15.78 4.43
N ALA A 251 6.45 16.58 5.40
CA ALA A 251 6.08 16.49 6.82
C ALA A 251 4.57 16.68 7.06
N TYR A 252 3.84 17.27 6.11
CA TYR A 252 2.40 17.39 6.22
C TYR A 252 1.66 16.06 5.98
N THR A 253 2.24 15.12 5.21
CA THR A 253 1.60 13.81 4.93
C THR A 253 1.29 13.02 6.22
N PRO A 254 2.24 12.79 7.15
CA PRO A 254 1.92 12.19 8.45
C PRO A 254 0.92 13.01 9.26
N VAL A 255 1.03 14.34 9.27
CA VAL A 255 0.09 15.20 10.01
C VAL A 255 -1.34 15.10 9.46
N PHE A 256 -1.49 14.82 8.16
CA PHE A 256 -2.79 14.59 7.52
C PHE A 256 -3.32 13.16 7.68
N ALA A 257 -2.47 12.21 8.06
CA ALA A 257 -2.88 10.84 8.32
C ALA A 257 -3.67 10.78 9.64
N ASP A 258 -4.57 9.81 9.76
CA ASP A 258 -5.34 9.60 10.99
C ASP A 258 -4.45 8.98 12.08
N PHE A 259 -3.44 8.20 11.68
CA PHE A 259 -2.45 7.60 12.58
C PHE A 259 -1.04 7.71 12.00
N THR A 260 -0.11 8.23 12.79
CA THR A 260 1.31 8.35 12.49
C THR A 260 2.15 7.46 13.40
N VAL A 261 2.82 6.48 12.81
CA VAL A 261 3.81 5.63 13.45
C VAL A 261 5.20 6.16 13.12
N MET A 262 5.99 6.51 14.13
CA MET A 262 7.38 6.92 13.94
C MET A 262 8.32 5.84 14.45
N VAL A 263 9.27 5.41 13.62
CA VAL A 263 10.30 4.47 14.06
C VAL A 263 11.42 5.21 14.81
N GLU A 264 11.69 4.79 16.04
CA GLU A 264 12.67 5.37 16.95
C GLU A 264 14.09 5.34 16.36
N GLY A 265 14.86 6.40 16.59
CA GLY A 265 16.24 6.54 16.11
C GLY A 265 16.40 6.70 14.59
N MET A 266 15.39 6.36 13.79
CA MET A 266 15.41 6.44 12.33
C MET A 266 14.60 7.61 11.79
N SER A 267 13.40 7.80 12.31
CA SER A 267 12.44 8.79 11.82
C SER A 267 12.79 10.19 12.27
N ALA A 268 12.47 11.18 11.44
CA ALA A 268 12.37 12.55 11.90
C ALA A 268 11.35 13.33 11.06
N MET A 269 10.61 14.24 11.69
CA MET A 269 9.61 15.08 11.03
C MET A 269 9.82 16.54 11.44
N ALA A 270 9.91 17.45 10.47
CA ALA A 270 10.05 18.88 10.77
C ALA A 270 9.66 19.76 9.59
N ILE A 271 9.16 20.96 9.85
CA ILE A 271 8.89 21.95 8.77
C ILE A 271 10.19 22.57 8.25
N ALA A 272 11.14 22.83 9.15
CA ALA A 272 12.45 23.38 8.82
C ALA A 272 13.54 22.36 9.15
N SER A 273 14.62 22.32 8.36
CA SER A 273 15.79 21.50 8.70
C SER A 273 16.60 22.14 9.83
N PRO A 274 17.41 21.37 10.57
CA PRO A 274 18.31 21.92 11.60
C PRO A 274 19.18 23.07 11.10
N ARG A 275 19.74 22.93 9.89
CA ARG A 275 20.51 23.99 9.24
C ARG A 275 19.70 25.26 9.01
N MET A 276 18.41 25.13 8.67
CA MET A 276 17.54 26.31 8.49
C MET A 276 17.23 26.97 9.83
N VAL A 277 17.02 26.19 10.89
CA VAL A 277 16.83 26.70 12.25
C VAL A 277 18.06 27.48 12.70
N GLU A 278 19.26 26.92 12.54
CA GLU A 278 20.53 27.56 12.88
C GLU A 278 20.74 28.87 12.10
N MET A 279 20.54 28.86 10.78
CA MET A 279 20.72 30.05 9.95
C MET A 279 19.77 31.21 10.31
N VAL A 280 18.56 30.92 10.78
CA VAL A 280 17.52 31.93 11.07
C VAL A 280 17.55 32.37 12.53
N THR A 281 17.80 31.46 13.46
CA THR A 281 17.65 31.69 14.91
C THR A 281 18.98 31.69 15.66
N GLY A 282 20.03 31.09 15.09
CA GLY A 282 21.31 30.83 15.75
C GLY A 282 21.30 29.59 16.67
N GLU A 283 20.19 28.87 16.76
CA GLU A 283 20.07 27.66 17.57
C GLU A 283 20.66 26.44 16.85
N GLU A 284 21.64 25.80 17.49
CA GLU A 284 22.20 24.52 17.05
C GLU A 284 21.38 23.38 17.68
N ILE A 285 20.68 22.61 16.84
CA ILE A 285 19.84 21.49 17.28
C ILE A 285 20.08 20.28 16.37
N SER A 286 20.03 19.06 16.92
CA SER A 286 20.11 17.85 16.10
C SER A 286 18.78 17.56 15.40
N MET A 287 18.77 16.74 14.34
CA MET A 287 17.51 16.34 13.69
C MET A 287 16.61 15.53 14.63
N GLN A 288 17.20 14.73 15.51
CA GLN A 288 16.45 13.90 16.48
C GLN A 288 15.86 14.75 17.61
N ASP A 289 16.58 15.77 18.08
CA ASP A 289 16.03 16.69 19.08
C ASP A 289 14.97 17.63 18.48
N LEU A 290 15.15 18.04 17.22
CA LEU A 290 14.21 18.91 16.51
C LEU A 290 12.92 18.21 16.09
N GLY A 291 12.99 16.91 15.77
CA GLY A 291 11.92 16.24 15.02
C GLY A 291 11.89 14.72 15.19
N GLY A 292 12.64 14.14 16.12
CA GLY A 292 12.68 12.70 16.33
C GLY A 292 11.38 12.13 16.88
N ALA A 293 11.26 10.80 16.87
CA ALA A 293 10.08 10.09 17.37
C ALA A 293 9.73 10.49 18.81
N ARG A 294 10.72 10.56 19.71
CA ARG A 294 10.53 10.95 21.11
C ARG A 294 9.96 12.37 21.24
N MET A 295 10.51 13.35 20.53
CA MET A 295 9.98 14.73 20.54
C MET A 295 8.50 14.73 20.13
N HIS A 296 8.15 13.97 19.09
CA HIS A 296 6.76 13.91 18.62
C HIS A 296 5.82 13.09 19.50
N ALA A 297 6.34 12.15 20.28
CA ALA A 297 5.57 11.34 21.22
C ALA A 297 5.37 12.01 22.57
N GLU A 298 6.34 12.79 23.06
CA GLU A 298 6.30 13.40 24.39
C GLU A 298 5.89 14.87 24.37
N GLU A 299 6.31 15.65 23.37
CA GLU A 299 6.21 17.12 23.42
C GLU A 299 5.17 17.70 22.46
N SER A 300 5.23 17.35 21.17
CA SER A 300 4.30 17.92 20.18
C SER A 300 3.02 17.11 19.98
N GLY A 301 2.99 15.86 20.44
CA GLY A 301 1.87 14.94 20.26
C GLY A 301 1.56 14.63 18.79
N SER A 302 2.54 14.75 17.87
CA SER A 302 2.34 14.46 16.44
C SER A 302 2.58 13.00 16.08
N ALA A 303 3.24 12.22 16.93
CA ALA A 303 3.32 10.77 16.79
C ALA A 303 2.14 10.14 17.55
N ASP A 304 1.47 9.16 16.95
CA ASP A 304 0.44 8.37 17.63
C ASP A 304 1.03 7.11 18.26
N LEU A 305 2.04 6.54 17.60
CA LEU A 305 2.73 5.33 18.02
C LEU A 305 4.23 5.45 17.73
N VAL A 306 5.05 4.88 18.61
CA VAL A 306 6.50 4.78 18.42
C VAL A 306 6.88 3.33 18.22
N ALA A 307 7.55 3.04 17.11
CA ALA A 307 8.05 1.71 16.80
C ALA A 307 9.54 1.60 17.10
N ARG A 308 9.99 0.44 17.60
CA ARG A 308 11.41 0.17 17.90
C ARG A 308 12.25 -0.05 16.64
N ASP A 309 11.62 -0.64 15.62
CA ASP A 309 12.23 -0.94 14.33
C ASP A 309 11.13 -1.07 13.25
N GLU A 310 11.54 -1.36 12.01
CA GLU A 310 10.63 -1.46 10.87
C GLU A 310 9.63 -2.62 10.99
N ALA A 311 10.03 -3.74 11.60
CA ALA A 311 9.17 -4.91 11.78
C ALA A 311 8.09 -4.65 12.84
N HIS A 312 8.48 -4.03 13.95
CA HIS A 312 7.53 -3.59 14.97
C HIS A 312 6.53 -2.56 14.43
N ALA A 313 6.97 -1.66 13.52
CA ALA A 313 6.05 -0.73 12.87
C ALA A 313 4.96 -1.45 12.05
N ARG A 314 5.33 -2.51 11.32
CA ARG A 314 4.38 -3.37 10.61
C ARG A 314 3.40 -4.05 11.59
N GLU A 315 3.91 -4.60 12.70
CA GLU A 315 3.07 -5.24 13.74
C GLU A 315 2.06 -4.27 14.34
N LEU A 316 2.49 -3.05 14.70
CA LEU A 316 1.60 -2.01 15.23
C LEU A 316 0.51 -1.63 14.24
N VAL A 317 0.82 -1.51 12.95
CA VAL A 317 -0.19 -1.19 11.92
C VAL A 317 -1.13 -2.37 11.67
N ALA A 318 -0.63 -3.61 11.69
CA ALA A 318 -1.48 -4.81 11.64
C ALA A 318 -2.47 -4.84 12.80
N GLN A 319 -2.00 -4.58 14.02
CA GLN A 319 -2.83 -4.49 15.22
C GLN A 319 -3.83 -3.34 15.11
N LEU A 320 -3.41 -2.14 14.72
CA LEU A 320 -4.29 -0.98 14.51
C LEU A 320 -5.42 -1.29 13.51
N LEU A 321 -5.08 -1.86 12.34
CA LEU A 321 -6.08 -2.21 11.34
C LEU A 321 -7.10 -3.23 11.85
N SER A 322 -6.74 -4.10 12.79
CA SER A 322 -7.70 -5.03 13.41
C SER A 322 -8.84 -4.34 14.19
N TYR A 323 -8.78 -3.03 14.43
CA TYR A 323 -9.85 -2.24 15.07
C TYR A 323 -10.63 -1.36 14.08
N LEU A 324 -10.13 -1.15 12.86
CA LEU A 324 -10.65 -0.15 11.92
C LEU A 324 -11.46 -0.78 10.77
N PRO A 325 -12.61 -0.21 10.37
CA PRO A 325 -13.27 -0.59 9.13
C PRO A 325 -12.43 -0.17 7.90
N ASP A 326 -12.77 -0.64 6.69
CA ASP A 326 -12.12 -0.19 5.44
C ASP A 326 -12.47 1.27 5.12
N LYS A 327 -13.69 1.68 5.47
CA LYS A 327 -14.21 3.03 5.21
C LYS A 327 -15.33 3.42 6.16
N ALA A 328 -15.64 4.70 6.19
CA ALA A 328 -16.75 5.24 6.96
C ALA A 328 -18.10 4.63 6.55
N GLY A 329 -18.95 4.42 7.55
CA GLY A 329 -20.26 3.79 7.40
C GLY A 329 -20.26 2.26 7.44
N GLU A 330 -19.08 1.63 7.43
CA GLU A 330 -18.96 0.19 7.68
C GLU A 330 -18.71 -0.09 9.16
N LYS A 331 -19.09 -1.29 9.60
CA LYS A 331 -18.80 -1.74 10.96
C LYS A 331 -17.33 -2.17 11.04
N PRO A 332 -16.64 -1.90 12.17
CA PRO A 332 -15.29 -2.42 12.36
C PRO A 332 -15.32 -3.96 12.40
N PRO A 333 -14.18 -4.61 12.09
CA PRO A 333 -14.08 -6.08 12.12
C PRO A 333 -14.34 -6.61 13.54
N GLN A 334 -15.04 -7.74 13.63
CA GLN A 334 -15.30 -8.42 14.90
C GLN A 334 -14.29 -9.55 15.09
N SER A 335 -13.77 -9.72 16.31
CA SER A 335 -12.95 -10.86 16.70
C SER A 335 -13.75 -11.87 17.53
N GLU A 336 -13.13 -12.99 17.85
CA GLU A 336 -13.65 -13.85 18.92
C GLU A 336 -13.63 -13.10 20.26
N THR A 337 -14.63 -13.37 21.09
CA THR A 337 -14.73 -12.82 22.43
C THR A 337 -13.73 -13.49 23.35
N VAL A 338 -12.96 -12.69 24.07
CA VAL A 338 -12.07 -13.17 25.13
C VAL A 338 -12.54 -12.61 26.47
N PRO A 339 -12.74 -13.42 27.52
CA PRO A 339 -13.08 -12.89 28.84
C PRO A 339 -12.05 -11.85 29.32
N PRO A 340 -12.44 -10.86 30.15
CA PRO A 340 -11.49 -9.91 30.71
C PRO A 340 -10.35 -10.60 31.46
N LYS A 341 -9.18 -9.94 31.50
CA LYS A 341 -7.96 -10.48 32.11
C LYS A 341 -8.14 -10.78 33.60
N TYR A 342 -8.93 -9.96 34.30
CA TYR A 342 -9.34 -10.19 35.69
C TYR A 342 -10.86 -10.23 35.81
N SER A 343 -11.35 -10.88 36.87
CA SER A 343 -12.79 -10.92 37.15
C SER A 343 -13.37 -9.51 37.32
N PRO A 344 -14.55 -9.22 36.75
CA PRO A 344 -15.30 -8.00 37.06
C PRO A 344 -15.78 -7.94 38.52
N ASP A 345 -15.77 -9.06 39.25
CA ASP A 345 -16.15 -9.08 40.68
C ASP A 345 -15.18 -8.21 41.50
N GLY A 346 -15.73 -7.33 42.34
CA GLY A 346 -14.95 -6.42 43.19
C GLY A 346 -14.36 -5.20 42.46
N ILE A 347 -14.85 -4.89 41.24
CA ILE A 347 -14.39 -3.72 40.47
C ILE A 347 -14.60 -2.38 41.21
N ASP A 348 -15.55 -2.33 42.13
CA ASP A 348 -15.83 -1.19 43.01
C ASP A 348 -14.72 -0.92 44.02
N GLU A 349 -13.92 -1.93 44.39
CA GLU A 349 -12.76 -1.77 45.27
C GLU A 349 -11.57 -1.07 44.59
N LEU A 350 -11.58 -0.98 43.26
CA LEU A 350 -10.49 -0.36 42.51
C LEU A 350 -10.47 1.16 42.67
N ILE A 351 -11.65 1.78 42.74
CA ILE A 351 -11.79 3.22 42.93
C ILE A 351 -11.64 3.51 44.42
N PRO A 352 -10.58 4.22 44.86
CA PRO A 352 -10.37 4.47 46.28
C PRO A 352 -11.51 5.29 46.88
N GLU A 353 -12.00 4.90 48.07
CA GLU A 353 -12.99 5.69 48.81
C GLU A 353 -12.49 7.10 49.13
N ALA A 354 -11.18 7.24 49.37
CA ALA A 354 -10.54 8.53 49.59
C ALA A 354 -10.41 9.28 48.25
N PRO A 355 -11.08 10.43 48.06
CA PRO A 355 -11.21 11.08 46.74
C PRO A 355 -9.89 11.60 46.16
N ASN A 356 -8.84 11.73 46.99
CA ASN A 356 -7.52 12.23 46.58
C ASN A 356 -6.50 11.11 46.36
N ARG A 357 -6.88 9.84 46.53
CA ARG A 357 -5.97 8.72 46.32
C ARG A 357 -6.04 8.31 44.83
N PRO A 358 -4.90 8.27 44.13
CA PRO A 358 -4.87 7.86 42.73
C PRO A 358 -5.10 6.36 42.57
N TYR A 359 -5.50 5.97 41.36
CA TYR A 359 -5.52 4.60 40.88
C TYR A 359 -5.09 4.60 39.40
N ASP A 360 -4.63 3.45 38.91
CA ASP A 360 -4.31 3.27 37.50
C ASP A 360 -5.57 2.85 36.74
N VAL A 361 -5.95 3.61 35.73
CA VAL A 361 -7.13 3.28 34.91
C VAL A 361 -6.97 1.99 34.12
N HIS A 362 -5.74 1.52 33.87
CA HIS A 362 -5.50 0.23 33.20
C HIS A 362 -6.00 -0.95 34.03
N ASP A 363 -5.94 -0.87 35.37
CA ASP A 363 -6.51 -1.90 36.25
C ASP A 363 -8.03 -2.05 36.06
N LEU A 364 -8.71 -0.94 35.70
CA LEU A 364 -10.13 -0.94 35.39
C LEU A 364 -10.37 -1.59 34.02
N LEU A 365 -9.57 -1.20 33.02
CA LEU A 365 -9.68 -1.74 31.66
C LEU A 365 -9.48 -3.25 31.65
N ASP A 366 -8.49 -3.78 32.37
CA ASP A 366 -8.20 -5.22 32.49
C ASP A 366 -9.39 -6.06 33.05
N ARG A 367 -10.40 -5.42 33.63
CA ARG A 367 -11.62 -6.05 34.18
C ARG A 367 -12.88 -5.83 33.32
N VAL A 368 -12.82 -4.93 32.34
CA VAL A 368 -13.98 -4.50 31.55
C VAL A 368 -13.90 -4.97 30.10
N VAL A 369 -12.72 -4.85 29.49
CA VAL A 369 -12.52 -5.16 28.07
C VAL A 369 -12.00 -6.58 27.91
N ASP A 370 -12.15 -7.14 26.71
CA ASP A 370 -11.63 -8.45 26.36
C ASP A 370 -10.11 -8.49 26.63
N ALA A 371 -9.61 -9.59 27.21
CA ALA A 371 -8.20 -9.67 27.59
C ALA A 371 -7.25 -9.42 26.41
N GLU A 372 -6.12 -8.76 26.69
CA GLU A 372 -5.07 -8.44 25.71
C GLU A 372 -5.55 -7.60 24.51
N SER A 373 -6.72 -6.97 24.62
CA SER A 373 -7.28 -6.16 23.54
C SER A 373 -6.97 -4.66 23.64
N VAL A 374 -6.41 -4.17 24.75
CA VAL A 374 -6.06 -2.75 24.91
C VAL A 374 -4.89 -2.41 23.99
N PHE A 375 -5.11 -1.44 23.12
CA PHE A 375 -4.12 -0.88 22.21
C PHE A 375 -4.10 0.64 22.38
N GLU A 376 -3.20 1.12 23.23
CA GLU A 376 -3.08 2.54 23.54
C GLU A 376 -2.54 3.36 22.37
N LEU A 377 -3.10 4.56 22.25
CA LEU A 377 -2.66 5.59 21.31
C LEU A 377 -2.05 6.72 22.13
N LYS A 378 -0.89 7.21 21.69
CA LYS A 378 -0.14 8.29 22.34
C LYS A 378 0.15 8.05 23.84
N PRO A 379 0.70 6.88 24.23
CA PRO A 379 0.94 6.56 25.65
C PRO A 379 1.87 7.56 26.35
N ASP A 380 2.71 8.27 25.61
CA ASP A 380 3.70 9.22 26.14
C ASP A 380 3.25 10.70 26.04
N TYR A 381 2.08 11.00 25.47
CA TYR A 381 1.58 12.38 25.29
C TYR A 381 0.30 12.61 26.08
N GLY A 382 0.27 13.66 26.92
CA GLY A 382 -0.95 13.98 27.69
C GLY A 382 -1.39 12.82 28.58
N THR A 383 -0.41 12.24 29.30
CA THR A 383 -0.54 10.99 30.08
C THR A 383 -1.63 11.01 31.18
N GLU A 384 -2.20 12.17 31.47
CA GLU A 384 -3.38 12.34 32.33
C GLU A 384 -4.70 11.83 31.70
N ILE A 385 -4.71 11.53 30.40
CA ILE A 385 -5.81 10.90 29.68
C ILE A 385 -5.29 9.70 28.87
N VAL A 386 -5.85 8.52 29.14
CA VAL A 386 -5.64 7.33 28.31
C VAL A 386 -6.61 7.36 27.14
N THR A 387 -6.06 7.23 25.93
CA THR A 387 -6.81 6.93 24.71
C THR A 387 -6.38 5.60 24.14
N ALA A 388 -7.32 4.71 23.86
CA ALA A 388 -6.99 3.38 23.35
C ALA A 388 -8.10 2.82 22.46
N PHE A 389 -7.74 1.85 21.63
CA PHE A 389 -8.70 0.87 21.15
C PHE A 389 -8.77 -0.32 22.11
N ALA A 390 -9.93 -0.93 22.23
CA ALA A 390 -10.13 -2.19 22.96
C ALA A 390 -11.23 -3.01 22.30
N ARG A 391 -11.56 -4.19 22.87
CA ARG A 391 -12.73 -4.97 22.44
C ARG A 391 -13.65 -5.29 23.61
N ILE A 392 -14.95 -5.33 23.33
CA ILE A 392 -15.97 -5.85 24.25
C ILE A 392 -16.87 -6.81 23.47
N ASP A 393 -16.89 -8.07 23.88
CA ASP A 393 -17.54 -9.16 23.13
C ASP A 393 -16.99 -9.27 21.70
N GLY A 394 -15.67 -9.14 21.55
CA GLY A 394 -14.98 -9.15 20.26
C GLY A 394 -15.24 -7.92 19.38
N ARG A 395 -16.04 -6.94 19.82
CA ARG A 395 -16.33 -5.72 19.05
C ARG A 395 -15.35 -4.61 19.39
N PRO A 396 -14.67 -4.00 18.41
CA PRO A 396 -13.83 -2.83 18.63
C PRO A 396 -14.59 -1.67 19.27
N VAL A 397 -13.98 -1.08 20.30
CA VAL A 397 -14.44 0.12 21.01
C VAL A 397 -13.29 1.11 21.16
N GLY A 398 -13.63 2.40 21.19
CA GLY A 398 -12.68 3.45 21.60
C GLY A 398 -12.82 3.73 23.08
N VAL A 399 -11.70 3.83 23.78
CA VAL A 399 -11.59 4.16 25.20
C VAL A 399 -11.04 5.58 25.31
N VAL A 400 -11.70 6.39 26.12
CA VAL A 400 -11.19 7.69 26.59
C VAL A 400 -11.42 7.72 28.09
N ALA A 401 -10.34 7.72 28.87
CA ALA A 401 -10.43 7.65 30.31
C ALA A 401 -9.39 8.55 30.97
N ASN A 402 -9.77 9.23 32.06
CA ASN A 402 -8.79 9.94 32.87
C ASN A 402 -7.84 8.92 33.52
N GLN A 403 -6.58 9.32 33.72
CA GLN A 403 -5.55 8.55 34.41
C GLN A 403 -5.20 9.23 35.73
N PRO A 404 -5.91 8.93 36.85
CA PRO A 404 -5.70 9.62 38.12
C PRO A 404 -4.30 9.43 38.73
N ALA A 405 -3.56 8.40 38.30
CA ALA A 405 -2.16 8.19 38.69
C ALA A 405 -1.18 9.18 38.06
N GLN A 406 -1.57 9.87 36.99
CA GLN A 406 -0.78 10.90 36.30
C GLN A 406 -1.39 12.29 36.56
N ARG A 407 -0.58 13.35 36.42
CA ARG A 407 -0.97 14.73 36.75
C ARG A 407 -0.51 15.76 35.75
#